data_AF-A0A1B7NXG7-F1
#
_entry.id   AF-A0A1B7NXG7-F1
#
_cell.length_a   1.000
_cell.length_b   1.000
_cell.length_c   1.000
_cell.angle_alpha   90.00
_cell.angle_beta   90.00
_cell.angle_gamma   90.00
#
_symmetry.space_group_name_H-M   'P 1'
#
loop_
_entity.id
_entity.type
_entity.pdbx_description
1 polymer ?
#
loop_
_entity_poly.entity_id
_entity_poly.type
_entity_poly.pdbx_seq_one_letter_code
_entity_poly.pdbx_strand_id
1 'polypeptide(L)'
;MELHPELLLPICVFYLILRGLDTIEDDTSIPLQIKEPLLRDFHNILEKDGWSFDGNRADEKDRELLVQFHNVVTEFKKIKPVYRDIIKDITKKMGNGMADFCRKAELDTAKVKTVQEYDLYCYYVAGIVGEGLTRLFVEAGFANPALLKRTELFVSMGLFLQKTNIIRDIKEDHVDNRSFWPQEIWSKHVDEFEDLFKPENREAALNCNSEMILNALEHADDCLFYLAGLKEQSIFNFCAIPQSMAIATLELCFRNGAIFQRNIKITKGSACQLMSQSTQNVRAICDVFRQYVRKIHKKNTPRDPNFLKISVACGKVEKFVESILPSQTVEYAQRKAKHEPSAEEAEQARLDAEARQDTMYIMFALFGILAFLTVIMISAAWFLGARFDLAFDQLKQGYFRPSPSPLSEHQEL
;
A
#
# COMPACT_ATOMS: atom_id res chain seq x y z
N MET A 1 8.69 -24.43 -6.06
CA MET A 1 8.13 -23.06 -6.16
C MET A 1 7.34 -22.97 -7.46
N GLU A 2 6.40 -23.89 -7.66
CA GLU A 2 5.58 -23.90 -8.87
C GLU A 2 4.17 -23.49 -8.46
N LEU A 3 3.49 -22.76 -9.35
CA LEU A 3 2.08 -22.38 -9.19
C LEU A 3 1.22 -23.63 -9.01
N HIS A 4 0.13 -23.48 -8.25
CA HIS A 4 -0.85 -24.53 -8.07
C HIS A 4 -1.35 -25.03 -9.44
N PRO A 5 -1.47 -26.36 -9.68
CA PRO A 5 -1.77 -26.92 -11.00
C PRO A 5 -3.02 -26.33 -11.68
N GLU A 6 -4.03 -25.98 -10.89
CA GLU A 6 -5.26 -25.30 -11.34
C GLU A 6 -5.01 -24.01 -12.13
N LEU A 7 -3.98 -23.22 -11.74
CA LEU A 7 -3.68 -21.92 -12.35
C LEU A 7 -2.36 -21.88 -13.11
N LEU A 8 -1.54 -22.93 -13.06
CA LEU A 8 -0.27 -22.99 -13.77
C LEU A 8 -0.43 -22.76 -15.28
N LEU A 9 -1.26 -23.57 -15.96
CA LEU A 9 -1.50 -23.42 -17.39
C LEU A 9 -2.26 -22.12 -17.73
N PRO A 10 -3.35 -21.75 -17.01
CA PRO A 10 -4.02 -20.47 -17.26
C PRO A 10 -3.11 -19.25 -17.17
N ILE A 11 -2.25 -19.17 -16.16
CA ILE A 11 -1.31 -18.04 -16.00
C ILE A 11 -0.20 -18.08 -17.05
N CYS A 12 0.30 -19.27 -17.41
CA CYS A 12 1.27 -19.43 -18.49
C CYS A 12 0.72 -18.91 -19.82
N VAL A 13 -0.46 -19.37 -20.21
CA VAL A 13 -1.12 -18.94 -21.45
C VAL A 13 -1.47 -17.45 -21.38
N PHE A 14 -1.97 -16.96 -20.25
CA PHE A 14 -2.24 -15.54 -20.07
C PHE A 14 -0.98 -14.69 -20.28
N TYR A 15 0.15 -15.09 -19.68
CA TYR A 15 1.43 -14.42 -19.88
C TYR A 15 1.87 -14.44 -21.36
N LEU A 16 1.76 -15.57 -22.05
CA LEU A 16 2.13 -15.68 -23.47
C LEU A 16 1.23 -14.81 -24.37
N ILE A 17 -0.07 -14.71 -24.07
CA ILE A 17 -0.99 -13.85 -24.80
C ILE A 17 -0.59 -12.38 -24.64
N LEU A 18 -0.36 -11.93 -23.40
CA LEU A 18 0.05 -10.54 -23.15
C LEU A 18 1.44 -10.23 -23.71
N ARG A 19 2.38 -11.19 -23.64
CA ARG A 19 3.69 -11.05 -24.26
C ARG A 19 3.59 -10.89 -25.78
N GLY A 20 2.73 -11.66 -26.45
CA GLY A 20 2.49 -11.50 -27.88
C GLY A 20 1.93 -10.11 -28.22
N LEU A 21 1.05 -9.58 -27.37
CA LEU A 21 0.52 -8.22 -27.50
C LEU A 21 1.64 -7.16 -27.32
N ASP A 22 2.47 -7.28 -26.28
CA ASP A 22 3.65 -6.42 -26.04
C ASP A 22 4.59 -6.44 -27.26
N THR A 23 4.90 -7.62 -27.82
CA THR A 23 5.80 -7.76 -28.97
C THR A 23 5.29 -7.05 -30.23
N ILE A 24 3.96 -6.90 -30.40
CA ILE A 24 3.38 -6.08 -31.48
C ILE A 24 3.49 -4.59 -31.15
N GLU A 25 3.24 -4.22 -29.89
CA GLU A 25 3.26 -2.83 -29.42
C GLU A 25 4.67 -2.22 -29.50
N ASP A 26 5.67 -2.91 -28.95
CA ASP A 26 7.07 -2.47 -28.84
C ASP A 26 7.78 -2.38 -30.19
N ASP A 27 7.37 -3.15 -31.19
CA ASP A 27 8.07 -3.20 -32.48
C ASP A 27 7.82 -1.94 -33.31
N THR A 28 8.78 -1.01 -33.30
CA THR A 28 8.72 0.27 -34.02
C THR A 28 8.75 0.11 -35.54
N SER A 29 9.04 -1.10 -36.06
CA SER A 29 9.04 -1.38 -37.50
C SER A 29 7.63 -1.61 -38.07
N ILE A 30 6.64 -1.91 -37.22
CA ILE A 30 5.25 -2.13 -37.64
C ILE A 30 4.53 -0.78 -37.77
N PRO A 31 4.03 -0.41 -38.98
CA PRO A 31 3.27 0.82 -39.18
C PRO A 31 2.00 0.87 -38.34
N LEU A 32 1.61 2.06 -37.85
CA LEU A 32 0.42 2.21 -37.00
C LEU A 32 -0.85 1.68 -37.67
N GLN A 33 -0.99 1.81 -38.99
CA GLN A 33 -2.17 1.32 -39.72
C GLN A 33 -2.36 -0.20 -39.64
N ILE A 34 -1.27 -0.94 -39.39
CA ILE A 34 -1.29 -2.39 -39.16
C ILE A 34 -1.38 -2.66 -37.65
N LYS A 35 -0.59 -1.95 -36.86
CA LYS A 35 -0.46 -2.13 -35.40
C LYS A 35 -1.78 -1.89 -34.66
N GLU A 36 -2.44 -0.75 -34.90
CA GLU A 36 -3.65 -0.38 -34.15
C GLU A 36 -4.79 -1.42 -34.30
N PRO A 37 -5.19 -1.84 -35.52
CA PRO A 37 -6.21 -2.87 -35.67
C PRO A 37 -5.83 -4.22 -35.02
N LEU A 38 -4.56 -4.62 -35.11
CA LEU A 38 -4.08 -5.85 -34.48
C LEU A 38 -4.20 -5.80 -32.96
N LEU A 39 -3.74 -4.71 -32.33
CA LEU A 39 -3.82 -4.53 -30.87
C LEU A 39 -5.29 -4.53 -30.39
N ARG A 40 -6.17 -3.80 -31.08
CA ARG A 40 -7.60 -3.73 -30.68
C ARG A 40 -8.34 -5.05 -30.86
N ASP A 41 -8.06 -5.80 -31.93
CA ASP A 41 -8.72 -7.09 -32.23
C ASP A 41 -8.03 -8.30 -31.58
N PHE A 42 -6.92 -8.12 -30.87
CA PHE A 42 -6.11 -9.25 -30.35
C PHE A 42 -6.90 -10.23 -29.48
N HIS A 43 -7.87 -9.74 -28.71
CA HIS A 43 -8.76 -10.58 -27.91
C HIS A 43 -9.66 -11.52 -28.75
N ASN A 44 -10.00 -11.15 -29.99
CA ASN A 44 -10.75 -11.99 -30.92
C ASN A 44 -9.83 -12.95 -31.70
N ILE A 45 -8.56 -12.60 -31.85
CA ILE A 45 -7.53 -13.49 -32.42
C ILE A 45 -7.40 -14.78 -31.59
N LEU A 46 -7.64 -14.71 -30.29
CA LEU A 46 -7.66 -15.88 -29.39
C LEU A 46 -8.70 -16.94 -29.77
N GLU A 47 -9.67 -16.62 -30.62
CA GLU A 47 -10.67 -17.56 -31.14
C GLU A 47 -10.34 -18.09 -32.55
N LYS A 48 -9.34 -17.52 -33.23
CA LYS A 48 -8.98 -17.85 -34.62
C LYS A 48 -7.97 -19.01 -34.65
N ASP A 49 -8.43 -20.21 -35.00
CA ASP A 49 -7.56 -21.38 -35.14
C ASP A 49 -6.48 -21.15 -36.20
N GLY A 50 -5.25 -21.57 -35.89
CA GLY A 50 -4.11 -21.46 -36.81
C GLY A 50 -3.57 -20.05 -37.00
N TRP A 51 -4.03 -19.05 -36.24
CA TRP A 51 -3.52 -17.69 -36.37
C TRP A 51 -2.03 -17.60 -36.02
N SER A 52 -1.28 -16.88 -36.85
CA SER A 52 0.12 -16.52 -36.64
C SER A 52 0.38 -15.13 -37.20
N PHE A 53 1.48 -14.52 -36.77
CA PHE A 53 1.93 -13.23 -37.26
C PHE A 53 3.44 -13.22 -37.45
N ASP A 54 3.88 -12.91 -38.67
CA ASP A 54 5.28 -12.89 -39.09
C ASP A 54 5.77 -11.48 -39.47
N GLY A 55 4.99 -10.45 -39.12
CA GLY A 55 5.21 -9.05 -39.53
C GLY A 55 6.20 -8.26 -38.66
N ASN A 56 6.73 -8.86 -37.59
CA ASN A 56 7.78 -8.25 -36.78
C ASN A 56 9.13 -8.24 -37.51
N ARG A 57 10.01 -7.31 -37.14
CA ARG A 57 11.41 -7.31 -37.59
C ARG A 57 12.12 -8.60 -37.19
N ALA A 58 13.07 -9.06 -38.02
CA ALA A 58 13.69 -10.37 -37.87
C ALA A 58 14.49 -10.55 -36.56
N ASP A 59 14.99 -9.44 -35.99
CA ASP A 59 15.76 -9.38 -34.75
C ASP A 59 14.89 -9.08 -33.52
N GLU A 60 13.57 -8.96 -33.66
CA GLU A 60 12.65 -8.86 -32.53
C GLU A 60 12.75 -10.14 -31.68
N LYS A 61 13.12 -9.97 -30.41
CA LYS A 61 13.59 -11.05 -29.54
C LYS A 61 12.53 -12.13 -29.33
N ASP A 62 11.28 -11.71 -29.16
CA ASP A 62 10.16 -12.59 -28.85
C ASP A 62 9.31 -12.90 -30.11
N ARG A 63 9.80 -12.58 -31.32
CA ARG A 63 9.11 -12.80 -32.62
C ARG A 63 8.56 -14.22 -32.79
N GLU A 64 9.33 -15.24 -32.40
CA GLU A 64 8.94 -16.65 -32.57
C GLU A 64 7.60 -16.96 -31.89
N LEU A 65 7.27 -16.26 -30.79
CA LEU A 65 5.99 -16.41 -30.10
C LEU A 65 4.81 -16.08 -31.03
N LEU A 66 4.92 -15.00 -31.81
CA LEU A 66 3.87 -14.56 -32.74
C LEU A 66 3.79 -15.44 -33.98
N VAL A 67 4.94 -15.93 -34.47
CA VAL A 67 4.99 -16.91 -35.56
C VAL A 67 4.32 -18.22 -35.17
N GLN A 68 4.53 -18.66 -33.93
CA GLN A 68 3.99 -19.92 -33.38
C GLN A 68 2.72 -19.71 -32.54
N PHE A 69 2.04 -18.56 -32.66
CA PHE A 69 0.95 -18.18 -31.76
C PHE A 69 -0.26 -19.11 -31.82
N HIS A 70 -0.42 -19.87 -32.91
CA HIS A 70 -1.43 -20.91 -33.06
C HIS A 70 -1.36 -21.97 -31.94
N ASN A 71 -0.17 -22.23 -31.38
CA ASN A 71 0.00 -23.11 -30.22
C ASN A 71 -0.63 -22.49 -28.96
N VAL A 72 -0.44 -21.18 -28.76
CA VAL A 72 -1.05 -20.43 -27.65
C VAL A 72 -2.57 -20.44 -27.77
N VAL A 73 -3.11 -20.21 -28.97
CA VAL A 73 -4.57 -20.29 -29.23
C VAL A 73 -5.11 -21.69 -28.92
N THR A 74 -4.39 -22.74 -29.34
CA THR A 74 -4.78 -24.13 -29.09
C THR A 74 -4.87 -24.44 -27.60
N GLU A 75 -3.87 -24.03 -26.81
CA GLU A 75 -3.88 -24.24 -25.35
C GLU A 75 -4.89 -23.33 -24.65
N PHE A 76 -5.05 -22.08 -25.11
CA PHE A 76 -6.04 -21.15 -24.60
C PHE A 76 -7.45 -21.74 -24.64
N LYS A 77 -7.81 -22.38 -25.77
CA LYS A 77 -9.13 -22.99 -25.94
C LYS A 77 -9.39 -24.16 -25.01
N LYS A 78 -8.37 -24.82 -24.46
CA LYS A 78 -8.51 -25.95 -23.50
C LYS A 78 -8.77 -25.49 -22.06
N ILE A 79 -8.54 -24.22 -21.75
CA ILE A 79 -8.74 -23.67 -20.41
C ILE A 79 -10.24 -23.55 -20.08
N LYS A 80 -10.58 -23.61 -18.79
CA LYS A 80 -11.96 -23.40 -18.28
C LYS A 80 -12.58 -22.11 -18.83
N PRO A 81 -13.87 -22.11 -19.25
CA PRO A 81 -14.52 -20.95 -19.84
C PRO A 81 -14.37 -19.65 -19.03
N VAL A 82 -14.57 -19.71 -17.71
CA VAL A 82 -14.46 -18.53 -16.83
C VAL A 82 -13.09 -17.87 -16.87
N TYR A 83 -12.00 -18.64 -16.94
CA TYR A 83 -10.65 -18.09 -17.06
C TYR A 83 -10.40 -17.50 -18.44
N ARG A 84 -10.95 -18.12 -19.50
CA ARG A 84 -10.87 -17.58 -20.86
C ARG A 84 -11.56 -16.22 -20.97
N ASP A 85 -12.73 -16.07 -20.34
CA ASP A 85 -13.48 -14.81 -20.32
C ASP A 85 -12.70 -13.70 -19.60
N ILE A 86 -12.05 -14.03 -18.47
CA ILE A 86 -11.17 -13.10 -17.75
C ILE A 86 -10.01 -12.68 -18.65
N ILE A 87 -9.27 -13.64 -19.22
CA ILE A 87 -8.10 -13.37 -20.08
C ILE A 87 -8.50 -12.50 -21.28
N LYS A 88 -9.60 -12.83 -21.98
CA LYS A 88 -10.09 -12.04 -23.13
C LYS A 88 -10.46 -10.61 -22.75
N ASP A 89 -11.13 -10.42 -21.62
CA ASP A 89 -11.48 -9.08 -21.14
C ASP A 89 -10.23 -8.24 -20.87
N ILE A 90 -9.23 -8.80 -20.20
CA ILE A 90 -7.96 -8.12 -19.93
C ILE A 90 -7.20 -7.83 -21.22
N THR A 91 -7.05 -8.81 -22.11
CA THR A 91 -6.41 -8.63 -23.41
C THR A 91 -7.09 -7.54 -24.24
N LYS A 92 -8.43 -7.46 -24.20
CA LYS A 92 -9.18 -6.39 -24.88
C LYS A 92 -8.88 -5.02 -24.30
N LYS A 93 -8.89 -4.87 -22.96
CA LYS A 93 -8.61 -3.58 -22.31
C LYS A 93 -7.17 -3.13 -22.57
N MET A 94 -6.20 -4.04 -22.40
CA MET A 94 -4.77 -3.77 -22.62
C MET A 94 -4.50 -3.40 -24.08
N GLY A 95 -5.02 -4.17 -25.04
CA GLY A 95 -4.83 -3.88 -26.48
C GLY A 95 -5.44 -2.56 -26.92
N ASN A 96 -6.60 -2.17 -26.39
CA ASN A 96 -7.17 -0.85 -26.66
C ASN A 96 -6.34 0.29 -26.06
N GLY A 97 -5.89 0.15 -24.80
CA GLY A 97 -5.05 1.14 -24.14
C GLY A 97 -3.72 1.34 -24.88
N MET A 98 -3.03 0.25 -25.23
CA MET A 98 -1.81 0.29 -26.04
C MET A 98 -2.03 0.99 -27.38
N ALA A 99 -3.09 0.65 -28.11
CA ALA A 99 -3.41 1.29 -29.38
C ALA A 99 -3.63 2.81 -29.22
N ASP A 100 -4.30 3.24 -28.16
CA ASP A 100 -4.50 4.67 -27.88
C ASP A 100 -3.17 5.40 -27.62
N PHE A 101 -2.24 4.78 -26.88
CA PHE A 101 -0.89 5.33 -26.65
C PHE A 101 -0.01 5.30 -27.89
N CYS A 102 -0.05 4.25 -28.72
CA CYS A 102 0.65 4.21 -30.01
C CYS A 102 0.18 5.34 -30.94
N ARG A 103 -1.15 5.54 -31.05
CA ARG A 103 -1.72 6.62 -31.85
C ARG A 103 -1.32 7.99 -31.32
N LYS A 104 -1.30 8.18 -30.01
CA LYS A 104 -0.83 9.42 -29.39
C LYS A 104 0.65 9.68 -29.70
N ALA A 105 1.48 8.65 -29.62
CA ALA A 105 2.92 8.76 -29.88
C ALA A 105 3.28 9.14 -31.33
N GLU A 106 2.41 8.83 -32.31
CA GLU A 106 2.59 9.33 -33.69
C GLU A 106 2.23 10.82 -33.84
N LEU A 107 1.35 11.35 -33.01
CA LEU A 107 0.81 12.72 -33.13
C LEU A 107 1.54 13.74 -32.26
N ASP A 108 2.22 13.30 -31.21
CA ASP A 108 2.77 14.16 -30.15
C ASP A 108 4.27 13.91 -29.95
N THR A 109 5.03 14.99 -29.76
CA THR A 109 6.48 14.91 -29.52
C THR A 109 6.80 14.35 -28.14
N ALA A 110 5.95 14.61 -27.13
CA ALA A 110 6.09 14.05 -25.79
C ALA A 110 5.09 12.92 -25.57
N LYS A 111 5.58 11.67 -25.46
CA LYS A 111 4.75 10.46 -25.34
C LYS A 111 3.92 10.43 -24.05
N VAL A 112 4.46 10.93 -22.94
CA VAL A 112 3.80 11.00 -21.62
C VAL A 112 4.04 12.38 -20.99
N LYS A 113 2.98 13.17 -20.81
CA LYS A 113 3.10 14.56 -20.34
C LYS A 113 2.93 14.70 -18.84
N THR A 114 1.90 14.09 -18.27
CA THR A 114 1.57 14.25 -16.85
C THR A 114 1.78 12.96 -16.05
N VAL A 115 1.85 13.08 -14.73
CA VAL A 115 1.90 11.90 -13.84
C VAL A 115 0.63 11.06 -13.98
N GLN A 116 -0.53 11.67 -14.24
CA GLN A 116 -1.77 10.92 -14.46
C GLN A 116 -1.73 10.13 -15.77
N GLU A 117 -1.13 10.68 -16.83
CA GLU A 117 -0.92 9.93 -18.08
C GLU A 117 0.08 8.80 -17.89
N TYR A 118 1.11 9.00 -17.07
CA TYR A 118 2.07 7.97 -16.70
C TYR A 118 1.40 6.82 -15.93
N ASP A 119 0.57 7.14 -14.95
CA ASP A 119 -0.22 6.17 -14.20
C ASP A 119 -1.21 5.43 -15.10
N LEU A 120 -1.85 6.14 -16.04
CA LEU A 120 -2.78 5.54 -17.00
C LEU A 120 -2.07 4.59 -17.97
N TYR A 121 -0.88 4.96 -18.46
CA TYR A 121 -0.05 4.07 -19.27
C TYR A 121 0.31 2.81 -18.48
N CYS A 122 0.87 2.98 -17.26
CA CYS A 122 1.22 1.86 -16.39
C CYS A 122 0.01 1.00 -16.02
N TYR A 123 -1.17 1.60 -15.89
CA TYR A 123 -2.42 0.88 -15.67
C TYR A 123 -2.71 -0.05 -16.85
N TYR A 124 -2.70 0.44 -18.09
CA TYR A 124 -3.01 -0.39 -19.25
C TYR A 124 -2.02 -1.54 -19.45
N VAL A 125 -0.72 -1.28 -19.29
CA VAL A 125 0.32 -2.29 -19.60
C VAL A 125 0.65 -3.22 -18.44
N ALA A 126 0.31 -2.87 -17.19
CA ALA A 126 0.64 -3.68 -16.02
C ALA A 126 -0.46 -3.72 -14.93
N GLY A 127 -1.12 -2.60 -14.64
CA GLY A 127 -2.18 -2.54 -13.63
C GLY A 127 -3.37 -3.47 -13.93
N ILE A 128 -3.82 -3.51 -15.18
CA ILE A 128 -4.90 -4.40 -15.64
C ILE A 128 -4.49 -5.87 -15.56
N VAL A 129 -3.20 -6.19 -15.73
CA VAL A 129 -2.69 -7.56 -15.52
C VAL A 129 -2.91 -7.99 -14.06
N GLY A 130 -2.73 -7.06 -13.11
CA GLY A 130 -3.08 -7.26 -11.71
C GLY A 130 -4.57 -7.58 -11.49
N GLU A 131 -5.48 -6.88 -12.20
CA GLU A 131 -6.93 -7.19 -12.18
C GLU A 131 -7.20 -8.63 -12.67
N GLY A 132 -6.61 -9.00 -13.82
CA GLY A 132 -6.76 -10.32 -14.41
C GLY A 132 -6.31 -11.45 -13.48
N LEU A 133 -5.09 -11.32 -12.95
CA LEU A 133 -4.53 -12.26 -11.99
C LEU A 133 -5.39 -12.35 -10.73
N THR A 134 -5.84 -11.23 -10.17
CA THR A 134 -6.71 -11.22 -8.99
C THR A 134 -8.03 -11.96 -9.25
N ARG A 135 -8.66 -11.74 -10.42
CA ARG A 135 -9.89 -12.44 -10.83
C ARG A 135 -9.66 -13.94 -10.96
N LEU A 136 -8.55 -14.37 -11.58
CA LEU A 136 -8.17 -15.79 -11.67
C LEU A 136 -7.96 -16.41 -10.27
N PHE A 137 -7.28 -15.70 -9.36
CA PHE A 137 -7.02 -16.20 -8.01
C PHE A 137 -8.30 -16.33 -7.18
N VAL A 138 -9.21 -15.36 -7.28
CA VAL A 138 -10.49 -15.40 -6.55
C VAL A 138 -11.39 -16.48 -7.10
N GLU A 139 -11.47 -16.63 -8.43
CA GLU A 139 -12.25 -17.68 -9.08
C GLU A 139 -11.74 -19.08 -8.69
N ALA A 140 -10.42 -19.27 -8.58
CA ALA A 140 -9.83 -20.51 -8.10
C ALA A 140 -9.95 -20.72 -6.56
N GLY A 141 -10.48 -19.75 -5.81
CA GLY A 141 -10.61 -19.80 -4.36
C GLY A 141 -9.30 -19.54 -3.58
N PHE A 142 -8.24 -19.08 -4.24
CA PHE A 142 -6.90 -18.88 -3.68
C PHE A 142 -6.64 -17.48 -3.12
N ALA A 143 -7.57 -16.55 -3.33
CA ALA A 143 -7.51 -15.18 -2.82
C ALA A 143 -8.81 -14.79 -2.10
N ASN A 144 -8.73 -13.78 -1.24
CA ASN A 144 -9.93 -13.22 -0.61
C ASN A 144 -10.77 -12.44 -1.64
N PRO A 145 -12.07 -12.77 -1.85
CA PRO A 145 -12.94 -12.04 -2.78
C PRO A 145 -13.05 -10.53 -2.49
N ALA A 146 -12.78 -10.09 -1.26
CA ALA A 146 -12.72 -8.67 -0.90
C ALA A 146 -11.68 -7.89 -1.70
N LEU A 147 -10.63 -8.55 -2.23
CA LEU A 147 -9.62 -7.91 -3.08
C LEU A 147 -10.21 -7.36 -4.39
N LEU A 148 -11.29 -7.96 -4.92
CA LEU A 148 -11.97 -7.45 -6.11
C LEU A 148 -12.65 -6.09 -5.88
N LYS A 149 -12.93 -5.73 -4.63
CA LYS A 149 -13.52 -4.43 -4.26
C LYS A 149 -12.47 -3.36 -3.95
N ARG A 150 -11.19 -3.72 -3.99
CA ARG A 150 -10.05 -2.88 -3.60
C ARG A 150 -9.13 -2.73 -4.82
N THR A 151 -9.66 -2.04 -5.83
CA THR A 151 -9.03 -1.89 -7.14
C THR A 151 -7.65 -1.26 -7.05
N GLU A 152 -7.48 -0.33 -6.12
CA GLU A 152 -6.20 0.34 -5.85
C GLU A 152 -5.08 -0.65 -5.54
N LEU A 153 -5.36 -1.76 -4.84
CA LEU A 153 -4.34 -2.69 -4.37
C LEU A 153 -3.72 -3.50 -5.52
N PHE A 154 -4.56 -4.13 -6.34
CA PHE A 154 -4.05 -4.94 -7.46
C PHE A 154 -3.54 -4.09 -8.63
N VAL A 155 -4.05 -2.85 -8.77
CA VAL A 155 -3.47 -1.88 -9.71
C VAL A 155 -2.09 -1.46 -9.23
N SER A 156 -1.93 -1.11 -7.94
CA SER A 156 -0.63 -0.77 -7.35
C SER A 156 0.40 -1.89 -7.51
N MET A 157 0.00 -3.17 -7.41
CA MET A 157 0.89 -4.31 -7.70
C MET A 157 1.50 -4.25 -9.11
N GLY A 158 0.70 -3.91 -10.13
CA GLY A 158 1.18 -3.76 -11.50
C GLY A 158 2.00 -2.49 -11.71
N LEU A 159 1.51 -1.36 -11.20
CA LEU A 159 2.19 -0.06 -11.29
C LEU A 159 3.57 -0.10 -10.64
N PHE A 160 3.71 -0.68 -9.45
CA PHE A 160 5.01 -0.76 -8.78
C PHE A 160 6.07 -1.49 -9.62
N LEU A 161 5.69 -2.62 -10.23
CA LEU A 161 6.58 -3.38 -11.11
C LEU A 161 6.92 -2.57 -12.37
N GLN A 162 5.92 -1.98 -13.02
CA GLN A 162 6.12 -1.27 -14.28
C GLN A 162 6.94 0.00 -14.10
N LYS A 163 6.63 0.80 -13.09
CA LYS A 163 7.39 2.02 -12.76
C LYS A 163 8.84 1.67 -12.43
N THR A 164 9.07 0.60 -11.68
CA THR A 164 10.44 0.12 -11.39
C THR A 164 11.21 -0.25 -12.67
N ASN A 165 10.56 -0.93 -13.62
CA ASN A 165 11.19 -1.27 -14.90
C ASN A 165 11.51 -0.02 -15.71
N ILE A 166 10.56 0.90 -15.87
CA ILE A 166 10.73 2.18 -16.59
C ILE A 166 11.86 3.02 -16.00
N ILE A 167 12.03 3.02 -14.68
CA ILE A 167 13.12 3.75 -14.04
C ILE A 167 14.48 3.10 -14.34
N ARG A 168 14.56 1.78 -14.27
CA ARG A 168 15.79 1.02 -14.50
C ARG A 168 16.24 1.08 -15.96
N ASP A 169 15.29 0.99 -16.88
CA ASP A 169 15.54 0.79 -18.32
C ASP A 169 15.65 2.11 -19.10
N ILE A 170 15.66 3.27 -18.41
CA ILE A 170 15.68 4.61 -19.02
C ILE A 170 16.73 4.77 -20.14
N LYS A 171 17.93 4.20 -20.00
CA LYS A 171 18.96 4.28 -21.04
C LYS A 171 18.66 3.40 -22.25
N GLU A 172 18.09 2.22 -22.04
CA GLU A 172 17.68 1.31 -23.11
C GLU A 172 16.54 1.95 -23.91
N ASP A 173 15.52 2.44 -23.20
CA ASP A 173 14.40 3.16 -23.81
C ASP A 173 14.87 4.36 -24.64
N HIS A 174 15.80 5.16 -24.10
CA HIS A 174 16.33 6.32 -24.83
C HIS A 174 17.10 5.92 -26.10
N VAL A 175 17.85 4.82 -26.09
CA VAL A 175 18.53 4.30 -27.30
C VAL A 175 17.53 3.88 -28.36
N ASP A 176 16.37 3.35 -27.95
CA ASP A 176 15.28 2.95 -28.84
C ASP A 176 14.32 4.12 -29.20
N ASN A 177 14.68 5.37 -28.88
CA ASN A 177 13.82 6.56 -29.06
C ASN A 177 12.45 6.44 -28.36
N ARG A 178 12.44 5.77 -27.20
CA ARG A 178 11.30 5.67 -26.29
C ARG A 178 11.58 6.56 -25.07
N SER A 179 10.52 7.19 -24.56
CA SER A 179 10.57 7.97 -23.33
C SER A 179 9.23 7.85 -22.61
N PHE A 180 9.29 7.32 -21.39
CA PHE A 180 8.11 7.05 -20.56
C PHE A 180 8.09 7.89 -19.28
N TRP A 181 9.18 8.59 -18.96
CA TRP A 181 9.22 9.48 -17.81
C TRP A 181 8.33 10.70 -18.12
N PRO A 182 7.38 11.06 -17.24
CA PRO A 182 6.44 12.12 -17.54
C PRO A 182 7.13 13.48 -17.59
N GLN A 183 6.75 14.30 -18.59
CA GLN A 183 7.24 15.67 -18.73
C GLN A 183 7.07 16.51 -17.46
N GLU A 184 5.94 16.37 -16.77
CA GLU A 184 5.66 17.02 -15.49
C GLU A 184 6.73 16.75 -14.42
N ILE A 185 7.44 15.63 -14.48
CA ILE A 185 8.56 15.34 -13.58
C ILE A 185 9.86 15.87 -14.17
N TRP A 186 10.28 15.40 -15.36
CA TRP A 186 11.64 15.69 -15.83
C TRP A 186 11.86 17.16 -16.20
N SER A 187 10.84 17.88 -16.65
CA SER A 187 10.94 19.30 -17.01
C SER A 187 11.19 20.24 -15.83
N LYS A 188 11.05 19.74 -14.59
CA LYS A 188 11.46 20.48 -13.38
C LYS A 188 12.98 20.51 -13.19
N HIS A 189 13.70 19.59 -13.84
CA HIS A 189 15.12 19.35 -13.60
C HIS A 189 15.99 19.72 -14.82
N VAL A 190 15.47 19.55 -16.03
CA VAL A 190 16.15 19.84 -17.31
C VAL A 190 15.17 20.41 -18.34
N ASP A 191 15.68 21.12 -19.35
CA ASP A 191 14.86 21.75 -20.39
C ASP A 191 14.37 20.73 -21.43
N GLU A 192 15.24 19.81 -21.86
CA GLU A 192 14.93 18.72 -22.80
C GLU A 192 15.19 17.35 -22.17
N PHE A 193 14.46 16.30 -22.59
CA PHE A 193 14.60 14.97 -21.98
C PHE A 193 16.03 14.39 -22.15
N GLU A 194 16.65 14.64 -23.30
CA GLU A 194 18.00 14.20 -23.68
C GLU A 194 19.07 14.76 -22.75
N ASP A 195 18.79 15.89 -22.09
CA ASP A 195 19.71 16.54 -21.18
C ASP A 195 19.98 15.71 -19.91
N LEU A 196 19.08 14.78 -19.55
CA LEU A 196 19.28 13.83 -18.45
C LEU A 196 20.52 12.93 -18.65
N PHE A 197 20.94 12.74 -19.90
CA PHE A 197 22.06 11.86 -20.26
C PHE A 197 23.40 12.59 -20.37
N LYS A 198 23.40 13.92 -20.27
CA LYS A 198 24.59 14.76 -20.38
C LYS A 198 25.38 14.78 -19.07
N PRO A 199 26.71 14.57 -19.07
CA PRO A 199 27.53 14.56 -17.85
C PRO A 199 27.41 15.83 -17.00
N GLU A 200 27.25 16.99 -17.62
CA GLU A 200 27.07 18.30 -16.98
C GLU A 200 25.78 18.40 -16.15
N ASN A 201 24.74 17.65 -16.52
CA ASN A 201 23.43 17.65 -15.86
C ASN A 201 23.27 16.49 -14.86
N ARG A 202 24.37 15.84 -14.46
CA ARG A 202 24.34 14.65 -13.60
C ARG A 202 23.52 14.84 -12.33
N GLU A 203 23.69 15.95 -11.62
CA GLU A 203 22.96 16.16 -10.36
C GLU A 203 21.47 16.41 -10.59
N ALA A 204 21.11 17.14 -11.64
CA ALA A 204 19.72 17.32 -12.05
C ALA A 204 19.06 15.98 -12.42
N ALA A 205 19.77 15.13 -13.16
CA ALA A 205 19.31 13.79 -13.50
C ALA A 205 19.12 12.90 -12.25
N LEU A 206 20.00 13.00 -11.25
CA LEU A 206 19.84 12.30 -9.97
C LEU A 206 18.63 12.80 -9.17
N ASN A 207 18.35 14.10 -9.20
CA ASN A 207 17.16 14.68 -8.56
C ASN A 207 15.88 14.26 -9.28
N CYS A 208 15.88 14.24 -10.63
CA CYS A 208 14.77 13.69 -11.40
C CYS A 208 14.54 12.19 -11.09
N ASN A 209 15.61 11.40 -11.00
CA ASN A 209 15.54 10.00 -10.60
C ASN A 209 14.92 9.83 -9.20
N SER A 210 15.29 10.67 -8.24
CA SER A 210 14.73 10.61 -6.90
C SER A 210 13.21 10.83 -6.87
N GLU A 211 12.69 11.72 -7.73
CA GLU A 211 11.26 11.99 -7.87
C GLU A 211 10.53 10.82 -8.52
N MET A 212 11.12 10.18 -9.53
CA MET A 212 10.58 8.96 -10.12
C MET A 212 10.54 7.79 -9.12
N ILE A 213 11.60 7.60 -8.33
CA ILE A 213 11.65 6.56 -7.29
C ILE A 213 10.60 6.84 -6.21
N LEU A 214 10.42 8.09 -5.80
CA LEU A 214 9.36 8.50 -4.86
C LEU A 214 7.98 8.10 -5.40
N ASN A 215 7.68 8.42 -6.66
CA ASN A 215 6.41 8.10 -7.30
C ASN A 215 6.17 6.57 -7.39
N ALA A 216 7.22 5.76 -7.55
CA ALA A 216 7.10 4.31 -7.47
C ALA A 216 6.85 3.82 -6.03
N LEU A 217 7.57 4.37 -5.03
CA LEU A 217 7.46 3.98 -3.63
C LEU A 217 6.05 4.22 -3.03
N GLU A 218 5.26 5.12 -3.60
CA GLU A 218 3.88 5.38 -3.19
C GLU A 218 2.95 4.15 -3.29
N HIS A 219 3.32 3.14 -4.10
CA HIS A 219 2.57 1.89 -4.25
C HIS A 219 3.01 0.77 -3.29
N ALA A 220 4.12 0.94 -2.56
CA ALA A 220 4.76 -0.15 -1.85
C ALA A 220 3.91 -0.73 -0.70
N ASP A 221 3.18 0.11 0.04
CA ASP A 221 2.32 -0.35 1.13
C ASP A 221 1.04 -1.03 0.61
N ASP A 222 0.46 -0.54 -0.49
CA ASP A 222 -0.63 -1.22 -1.18
C ASP A 222 -0.22 -2.62 -1.64
N CYS A 223 1.00 -2.78 -2.18
CA CYS A 223 1.53 -4.09 -2.57
C CYS A 223 1.61 -5.05 -1.37
N LEU A 224 2.13 -4.58 -0.23
CA LEU A 224 2.20 -5.41 0.98
C LEU A 224 0.80 -5.75 1.51
N PHE A 225 -0.17 -4.82 1.45
CA PHE A 225 -1.56 -5.10 1.83
C PHE A 225 -2.19 -6.15 0.92
N TYR A 226 -1.99 -6.03 -0.40
CA TYR A 226 -2.50 -7.00 -1.37
C TYR A 226 -1.98 -8.41 -1.07
N LEU A 227 -0.66 -8.55 -0.84
CA LEU A 227 -0.02 -9.82 -0.54
C LEU A 227 -0.57 -10.49 0.73
N ALA A 228 -0.99 -9.70 1.73
CA ALA A 228 -1.62 -10.22 2.94
C ALA A 228 -3.03 -10.83 2.68
N GLY A 229 -3.66 -10.53 1.55
CA GLY A 229 -4.97 -11.06 1.15
C GLY A 229 -4.92 -12.39 0.38
N LEU A 230 -3.71 -12.90 0.08
CA LEU A 230 -3.51 -14.16 -0.64
C LEU A 230 -3.52 -15.33 0.34
N LYS A 231 -4.26 -16.40 0.00
CA LYS A 231 -4.47 -17.56 0.89
C LYS A 231 -3.61 -18.76 0.52
N GLU A 232 -3.33 -18.91 -0.77
CA GLU A 232 -2.58 -20.05 -1.30
C GLU A 232 -1.09 -19.67 -1.44
N GLN A 233 -0.21 -20.55 -0.95
CA GLN A 233 1.22 -20.27 -0.80
C GLN A 233 1.93 -20.12 -2.15
N SER A 234 1.60 -20.92 -3.16
CA SER A 234 2.21 -20.80 -4.49
C SER A 234 1.83 -19.49 -5.19
N ILE A 235 0.58 -19.02 -5.03
CA ILE A 235 0.12 -17.73 -5.53
C ILE A 235 0.80 -16.60 -4.76
N PHE A 236 0.90 -16.70 -3.44
CA PHE A 236 1.65 -15.75 -2.63
C PHE A 236 3.09 -15.64 -3.13
N ASN A 237 3.78 -16.76 -3.36
CA ASN A 237 5.15 -16.78 -3.86
C ASN A 237 5.27 -16.14 -5.24
N PHE A 238 4.36 -16.49 -6.15
CA PHE A 238 4.30 -15.91 -7.50
C PHE A 238 4.15 -14.38 -7.46
N CYS A 239 3.34 -13.85 -6.54
CA CYS A 239 3.16 -12.41 -6.39
C CYS A 239 4.28 -11.74 -5.58
N ALA A 240 4.80 -12.36 -4.53
CA ALA A 240 5.76 -11.74 -3.61
C ALA A 240 7.17 -11.64 -4.22
N ILE A 241 7.59 -12.62 -5.02
CA ILE A 241 8.93 -12.65 -5.61
C ILE A 241 9.17 -11.42 -6.50
N PRO A 242 8.33 -11.10 -7.51
CA PRO A 242 8.53 -9.91 -8.35
C PRO A 242 8.55 -8.61 -7.55
N GLN A 243 7.68 -8.48 -6.52
CA GLN A 243 7.60 -7.30 -5.67
C GLN A 243 8.88 -7.11 -4.84
N SER A 244 9.43 -8.21 -4.31
CA SER A 244 10.72 -8.20 -3.59
C SER A 244 11.89 -7.78 -4.49
N MET A 245 11.88 -8.21 -5.75
CA MET A 245 12.89 -7.83 -6.73
C MET A 245 12.73 -6.37 -7.16
N ALA A 246 11.49 -5.87 -7.24
CA ALA A 246 11.22 -4.49 -7.59
C ALA A 246 11.73 -3.51 -6.52
N ILE A 247 11.43 -3.73 -5.23
CA ILE A 247 11.95 -2.85 -4.16
C ILE A 247 13.48 -2.89 -4.08
N ALA A 248 14.10 -4.05 -4.33
CA ALA A 248 15.55 -4.18 -4.42
C ALA A 248 16.15 -3.43 -5.62
N THR A 249 15.43 -3.44 -6.75
CA THR A 249 15.83 -2.72 -7.96
C THR A 249 15.67 -1.22 -7.79
N LEU A 250 14.60 -0.73 -7.15
CA LEU A 250 14.44 0.68 -6.80
C LEU A 250 15.60 1.16 -5.93
N GLU A 251 16.01 0.38 -4.92
CA GLU A 251 17.16 0.72 -4.09
C GLU A 251 18.48 0.78 -4.87
N LEU A 252 18.66 -0.13 -5.85
CA LEU A 252 19.82 -0.12 -6.74
C LEU A 252 19.82 1.11 -7.65
N CYS A 253 18.66 1.54 -8.14
CA CYS A 253 18.51 2.69 -9.04
C CYS A 253 18.55 4.03 -8.30
N PHE A 254 18.14 4.07 -7.03
CA PHE A 254 18.01 5.30 -6.26
C PHE A 254 19.32 6.09 -6.17
N ARG A 255 19.30 7.29 -6.75
CA ARG A 255 20.44 8.21 -6.88
C ARG A 255 21.68 7.55 -7.49
N ASN A 256 21.50 6.57 -8.37
CA ASN A 256 22.59 5.87 -9.04
C ASN A 256 22.74 6.35 -10.49
N GLY A 257 23.74 7.21 -10.74
CA GLY A 257 23.97 7.77 -12.07
C GLY A 257 24.36 6.76 -13.15
N ALA A 258 24.60 5.50 -12.80
CA ALA A 258 24.85 4.44 -13.78
C ALA A 258 23.62 4.12 -14.65
N ILE A 259 22.39 4.39 -14.17
CA ILE A 259 21.15 4.11 -14.94
C ILE A 259 21.09 4.89 -16.25
N PHE A 260 21.69 6.09 -16.29
CA PHE A 260 21.75 6.95 -17.49
C PHE A 260 22.86 6.52 -18.47
N GLN A 261 23.72 5.58 -18.08
CA GLN A 261 24.86 5.14 -18.88
C GLN A 261 24.66 3.73 -19.43
N ARG A 262 23.99 2.87 -18.67
CA ARG A 262 23.76 1.46 -19.01
C ARG A 262 22.58 0.90 -18.22
N ASN A 263 22.02 -0.22 -18.71
CA ASN A 263 21.06 -1.00 -17.93
C ASN A 263 21.77 -1.64 -16.72
N ILE A 264 21.25 -1.41 -15.51
CA ILE A 264 21.75 -2.01 -14.26
C ILE A 264 20.75 -3.00 -13.70
N LYS A 265 21.23 -4.13 -13.20
CA LYS A 265 20.37 -5.21 -12.68
C LYS A 265 20.90 -5.71 -11.35
N ILE A 266 19.99 -6.15 -10.48
CA ILE A 266 20.37 -6.91 -9.29
C ILE A 266 21.13 -8.17 -9.72
N THR A 267 22.10 -8.61 -8.92
CA THR A 267 22.88 -9.81 -9.27
C THR A 267 22.02 -11.07 -9.18
N LYS A 268 22.34 -12.10 -9.97
CA LYS A 268 21.64 -13.41 -9.89
C LYS A 268 21.66 -14.00 -8.48
N GLY A 269 22.76 -13.81 -7.74
CA GLY A 269 22.86 -14.22 -6.33
C GLY A 269 21.86 -13.48 -5.44
N SER A 270 21.73 -12.16 -5.59
CA SER A 270 20.74 -11.36 -4.85
C SER A 270 19.31 -11.77 -5.22
N ALA A 271 19.04 -12.03 -6.50
CA ALA A 271 17.74 -12.51 -6.96
C ALA A 271 17.37 -13.86 -6.32
N CYS A 272 18.31 -14.82 -6.30
CA CYS A 272 18.11 -16.11 -5.64
C CYS A 272 17.85 -15.96 -4.12
N GLN A 273 18.62 -15.08 -3.46
CA GLN A 273 18.42 -14.78 -2.04
C GLN A 273 17.02 -14.20 -1.80
N LEU A 274 16.57 -13.25 -2.61
CA LEU A 274 15.23 -12.65 -2.51
C LEU A 274 14.14 -13.68 -2.72
N MET A 275 14.28 -14.58 -3.69
CA MET A 275 13.32 -15.67 -3.90
C MET A 275 13.17 -16.56 -2.66
N SER A 276 14.28 -16.86 -1.98
CA SER A 276 14.25 -17.65 -0.74
C SER A 276 13.66 -16.86 0.45
N GLN A 277 13.97 -15.57 0.56
CA GLN A 277 13.56 -14.73 1.69
C GLN A 277 12.13 -14.18 1.56
N SER A 278 11.55 -14.10 0.36
CA SER A 278 10.22 -13.50 0.13
C SER A 278 9.05 -14.48 0.18
N THR A 279 9.32 -15.79 0.21
CA THR A 279 8.31 -16.83 -0.09
C THR A 279 7.82 -17.61 1.12
N GLN A 280 8.27 -17.27 2.33
CA GLN A 280 7.88 -18.02 3.53
C GLN A 280 6.51 -17.61 4.05
N ASN A 281 6.26 -16.30 4.16
CA ASN A 281 5.03 -15.72 4.69
C ASN A 281 5.08 -14.19 4.52
N VAL A 282 3.98 -13.52 4.89
CA VAL A 282 3.85 -12.05 4.86
C VAL A 282 4.93 -11.34 5.68
N ARG A 283 5.41 -11.94 6.79
CA ARG A 283 6.50 -11.36 7.59
C ARG A 283 7.81 -11.32 6.85
N ALA A 284 8.17 -12.41 6.19
CA ALA A 284 9.42 -12.49 5.46
C ALA A 284 9.49 -11.43 4.32
N ILE A 285 8.41 -11.24 3.54
CA ILE A 285 8.37 -10.18 2.51
C ILE A 285 8.37 -8.77 3.11
N CYS A 286 7.67 -8.56 4.23
CA CYS A 286 7.68 -7.27 4.91
C CYS A 286 9.08 -6.90 5.42
N ASP A 287 9.84 -7.86 5.95
CA ASP A 287 11.22 -7.65 6.38
C ASP A 287 12.14 -7.31 5.19
N VAL A 288 11.93 -7.93 4.03
CA VAL A 288 12.63 -7.54 2.79
C VAL A 288 12.31 -6.10 2.42
N PHE A 289 11.03 -5.72 2.38
CA PHE A 289 10.63 -4.34 2.08
C PHE A 289 11.26 -3.35 3.08
N ARG A 290 11.15 -3.63 4.39
CA ARG A 290 11.77 -2.85 5.46
C ARG A 290 13.27 -2.70 5.26
N GLN A 291 13.97 -3.78 4.92
CA GLN A 291 15.41 -3.75 4.67
C GLN A 291 15.77 -2.78 3.53
N TYR A 292 15.06 -2.84 2.40
CA TYR A 292 15.38 -2.03 1.23
C TYR A 292 14.92 -0.57 1.36
N VAL A 293 13.77 -0.29 2.00
CA VAL A 293 13.39 1.11 2.30
C VAL A 293 14.38 1.76 3.27
N ARG A 294 14.93 1.01 4.24
CA ARG A 294 16.02 1.51 5.11
C ARG A 294 17.30 1.82 4.35
N LYS A 295 17.65 0.99 3.36
CA LYS A 295 18.79 1.25 2.48
C LYS A 295 18.58 2.51 1.63
N ILE A 296 17.38 2.69 1.06
CA ILE A 296 16.99 3.91 0.34
C ILE A 296 17.08 5.13 1.27
N HIS A 297 16.48 5.04 2.45
CA HIS A 297 16.51 6.10 3.46
C HIS A 297 17.95 6.46 3.89
N LYS A 298 18.84 5.48 4.01
CA LYS A 298 20.26 5.71 4.32
C LYS A 298 21.03 6.40 3.19
N LYS A 299 20.65 6.14 1.93
CA LYS A 299 21.21 6.83 0.75
C LYS A 299 20.60 8.22 0.55
N ASN A 300 19.43 8.49 1.12
CA ASN A 300 18.72 9.75 1.00
C ASN A 300 19.51 10.85 1.72
N THR A 301 19.71 12.01 1.08
CA THR A 301 20.54 13.09 1.63
C THR A 301 19.76 14.40 1.65
N PRO A 302 19.99 15.31 2.62
CA PRO A 302 19.29 16.60 2.68
C PRO A 302 19.53 17.53 1.47
N ARG A 303 20.49 17.20 0.60
CA ARG A 303 20.73 17.93 -0.66
C ARG A 303 19.72 17.58 -1.75
N ASP A 304 19.04 16.45 -1.61
CA ASP A 304 17.98 16.02 -2.51
C ASP A 304 16.73 16.89 -2.29
N PRO A 305 16.17 17.54 -3.32
CA PRO A 305 14.95 18.34 -3.18
C PRO A 305 13.75 17.50 -2.71
N ASN A 306 13.77 16.18 -2.94
CA ASN A 306 12.73 15.25 -2.54
C ASN A 306 12.99 14.58 -1.18
N PHE A 307 14.05 14.98 -0.45
CA PHE A 307 14.50 14.33 0.79
C PHE A 307 13.36 14.03 1.77
N LEU A 308 12.57 15.04 2.13
CA LEU A 308 11.50 14.88 3.11
C LEU A 308 10.39 13.94 2.62
N LYS A 309 9.99 14.06 1.35
CA LYS A 309 8.94 13.21 0.77
C LYS A 309 9.36 11.75 0.70
N ILE A 310 10.61 11.48 0.32
CA ILE A 310 11.19 10.13 0.31
C ILE A 310 11.24 9.56 1.72
N SER A 311 11.69 10.35 2.71
CA SER A 311 11.71 9.91 4.10
C SER A 311 10.31 9.58 4.64
N VAL A 312 9.30 10.36 4.28
CA VAL A 312 7.90 10.08 4.61
C VAL A 312 7.41 8.80 3.93
N ALA A 313 7.70 8.60 2.64
CA ALA A 313 7.32 7.39 1.91
C ALA A 313 7.96 6.13 2.52
N CYS A 314 9.27 6.15 2.82
CA CYS A 314 9.94 5.06 3.53
C CYS A 314 9.31 4.81 4.91
N GLY A 315 9.02 5.88 5.67
CA GLY A 315 8.37 5.79 6.97
C GLY A 315 6.95 5.21 6.91
N LYS A 316 6.19 5.51 5.84
CA LYS A 316 4.85 4.92 5.60
C LYS A 316 4.95 3.41 5.44
N VAL A 317 5.90 2.91 4.65
CA VAL A 317 6.15 1.47 4.48
C VAL A 317 6.57 0.83 5.80
N GLU A 318 7.48 1.44 6.57
CA GLU A 318 7.87 0.90 7.88
C GLU A 318 6.70 0.84 8.86
N LYS A 319 5.91 1.92 8.95
CA LYS A 319 4.70 1.97 9.79
C LYS A 319 3.69 0.90 9.38
N PHE A 320 3.52 0.69 8.07
CA PHE A 320 2.66 -0.35 7.55
C PHE A 320 3.13 -1.74 7.98
N VAL A 321 4.43 -2.03 7.84
CA VAL A 321 5.01 -3.30 8.29
C VAL A 321 4.79 -3.51 9.80
N GLU A 322 5.01 -2.49 10.64
CA GLU A 322 4.73 -2.58 12.08
C GLU A 322 3.23 -2.80 12.38
N SER A 323 2.33 -2.28 11.55
CA SER A 323 0.88 -2.47 11.75
C SER A 323 0.41 -3.89 11.47
N ILE A 324 0.97 -4.57 10.46
CA ILE A 324 0.65 -5.98 10.16
C ILE A 324 1.37 -6.89 11.15
N LEU A 325 2.60 -6.53 11.50
CA LEU A 325 3.49 -7.34 12.32
C LEU A 325 4.05 -6.46 13.42
N PRO A 326 3.27 -6.24 14.48
CA PRO A 326 3.77 -5.53 15.65
C PRO A 326 5.07 -6.20 16.03
N SER A 327 6.15 -5.42 16.09
CA SER A 327 7.38 -5.88 16.69
C SER A 327 7.06 -6.32 18.12
N GLN A 328 6.81 -7.62 18.30
CA GLN A 328 6.97 -8.25 19.59
C GLN A 328 8.46 -8.19 19.85
N THR A 329 8.93 -7.05 20.36
CA THR A 329 10.24 -6.95 20.98
C THR A 329 10.34 -8.15 21.93
N VAL A 330 11.48 -8.82 21.94
CA VAL A 330 11.74 -9.91 22.90
C VAL A 330 11.40 -9.47 24.33
N GLU A 331 11.53 -8.17 24.61
CA GLU A 331 11.00 -7.49 25.80
C GLU A 331 9.49 -7.61 26.01
N TYR A 332 8.62 -7.40 25.00
CA TYR A 332 7.17 -7.54 25.16
C TYR A 332 6.76 -9.00 25.44
N ALA A 333 7.39 -9.96 24.76
CA ALA A 333 7.17 -11.39 25.02
C ALA A 333 7.69 -11.83 26.40
N GLN A 334 8.84 -11.30 26.84
CA GLN A 334 9.40 -11.56 28.17
C GLN A 334 8.63 -10.85 29.29
N ARG A 335 8.14 -9.62 29.08
CA ARG A 335 7.30 -8.86 30.04
C ARG A 335 5.96 -9.55 30.26
N LYS A 336 5.33 -10.07 29.19
CA LYS A 336 4.08 -10.84 29.28
C LYS A 336 4.30 -12.19 29.99
N ALA A 337 5.45 -12.84 29.76
CA ALA A 337 5.84 -14.05 30.47
C ALA A 337 6.16 -13.82 31.96
N LYS A 338 6.62 -12.62 32.33
CA LYS A 338 6.96 -12.22 33.71
C LYS A 338 5.87 -11.43 34.46
N HIS A 339 4.75 -11.07 33.81
CA HIS A 339 3.73 -10.18 34.38
C HIS A 339 4.30 -8.83 34.89
N GLU A 340 5.30 -8.29 34.19
CA GLU A 340 5.83 -6.96 34.52
C GLU A 340 5.06 -5.88 33.74
N PRO A 341 4.42 -4.90 34.41
CA PRO A 341 3.71 -3.82 33.74
C PRO A 341 4.66 -2.92 32.94
N SER A 342 4.18 -2.34 31.85
CA SER A 342 4.97 -1.42 31.02
C SER A 342 5.36 -0.16 31.80
N ALA A 343 6.40 0.56 31.39
CA ALA A 343 6.80 1.81 32.04
C ALA A 343 5.67 2.85 32.05
N GLU A 344 4.88 2.90 30.97
CA GLU A 344 3.69 3.74 30.85
C GLU A 344 2.55 3.24 31.76
N GLU A 345 2.35 1.93 31.89
CA GLU A 345 1.35 1.36 32.81
C GLU A 345 1.74 1.56 34.29
N ALA A 346 3.03 1.48 34.60
CA ALA A 346 3.56 1.74 35.94
C ALA A 346 3.51 3.24 36.29
N GLU A 347 3.79 4.11 35.32
CA GLU A 347 3.65 5.56 35.47
C GLU A 347 2.18 5.96 35.60
N GLN A 348 1.29 5.41 34.78
CA GLN A 348 -0.16 5.61 34.89
C GLN A 348 -0.69 5.08 36.22
N ALA A 349 -0.25 3.90 36.68
CA ALA A 349 -0.64 3.36 37.97
C ALA A 349 -0.12 4.21 39.15
N ARG A 350 1.08 4.82 39.02
CA ARG A 350 1.60 5.77 40.01
C ARG A 350 0.79 7.07 40.01
N LEU A 351 0.47 7.62 38.85
CA LEU A 351 -0.37 8.82 38.71
C LEU A 351 -1.78 8.56 39.24
N ASP A 352 -2.38 7.41 38.96
CA ASP A 352 -3.69 7.02 39.48
C ASP A 352 -3.66 6.79 41.00
N ALA A 353 -2.55 6.28 41.55
CA ALA A 353 -2.36 6.12 42.99
C ALA A 353 -2.19 7.48 43.70
N GLU A 354 -1.39 8.38 43.13
CA GLU A 354 -1.24 9.76 43.62
C GLU A 354 -2.58 10.51 43.54
N ALA A 355 -3.32 10.39 42.43
CA ALA A 355 -4.65 10.98 42.29
C ALA A 355 -5.67 10.42 43.30
N ARG A 356 -5.64 9.11 43.60
CA ARG A 356 -6.48 8.50 44.65
C ARG A 356 -6.11 9.01 46.04
N GLN A 357 -4.81 9.16 46.32
CA GLN A 357 -4.33 9.69 47.57
C GLN A 357 -4.76 11.15 47.76
N ASP A 358 -4.60 11.99 46.75
CA ASP A 358 -5.05 13.39 46.75
C ASP A 358 -6.58 13.48 46.91
N THR A 359 -7.33 12.63 46.23
CA THR A 359 -8.79 12.56 46.37
C THR A 359 -9.20 12.19 47.80
N MET A 360 -8.48 11.24 48.44
CA MET A 360 -8.72 10.91 49.85
C MET A 360 -8.41 12.09 50.78
N TYR A 361 -7.30 12.81 50.59
CA TYR A 361 -6.98 13.99 51.39
C TYR A 361 -8.03 15.10 51.23
N ILE A 362 -8.51 15.35 50.01
CA ILE A 362 -9.57 16.32 49.74
C ILE A 362 -10.87 15.89 50.44
N MET A 363 -11.25 14.61 50.39
CA MET A 363 -12.42 14.10 51.11
C MET A 363 -12.27 14.27 52.63
N PHE A 364 -11.12 13.92 53.21
CA PHE A 364 -10.86 14.10 54.65
C PHE A 364 -10.91 15.58 55.06
N ALA A 365 -10.36 16.48 54.24
CA ALA A 365 -10.43 17.91 54.48
C ALA A 365 -11.88 18.43 54.41
N LEU A 366 -12.67 17.98 53.42
CA LEU A 366 -14.09 18.32 53.28
C LEU A 366 -14.90 17.85 54.49
N PHE A 367 -14.74 16.60 54.92
CA PHE A 367 -15.41 16.09 56.12
C PHE A 367 -14.97 16.82 57.38
N GLY A 368 -13.69 17.16 57.51
CA GLY A 368 -13.16 17.95 58.62
C GLY A 368 -13.77 19.35 58.68
N ILE A 369 -13.85 20.05 57.55
CA ILE A 369 -14.48 21.37 57.47
C ILE A 369 -15.98 21.28 57.77
N LEU A 370 -16.69 20.29 57.23
CA LEU A 370 -18.12 20.11 57.49
C LEU A 370 -18.38 19.83 58.98
N ALA A 371 -17.57 18.97 59.60
CA ALA A 371 -17.67 18.67 61.03
C ALA A 371 -17.39 19.93 61.87
N PHE A 372 -16.36 20.70 61.51
CA PHE A 372 -16.02 21.94 62.20
C PHE A 372 -17.14 22.98 62.11
N LEU A 373 -17.69 23.19 60.90
CA LEU A 373 -18.85 24.07 60.70
C LEU A 373 -20.07 23.59 61.48
N THR A 374 -20.32 22.28 61.52
CA THR A 374 -21.43 21.70 62.29
C THR A 374 -21.26 21.96 63.78
N VAL A 375 -20.05 21.80 64.33
CA VAL A 375 -19.75 22.10 65.74
C VAL A 375 -19.95 23.58 66.03
N ILE A 376 -19.51 24.48 65.14
CA ILE A 376 -19.74 25.93 65.28
C ILE A 376 -21.24 26.23 65.27
N MET A 377 -21.99 25.68 64.32
CA MET A 377 -23.44 25.91 64.21
C MET A 377 -24.20 25.40 65.43
N ILE A 378 -23.88 24.21 65.93
CA ILE A 378 -24.48 23.64 67.15
C ILE A 378 -24.12 24.50 68.37
N SER A 379 -22.85 24.93 68.48
CA SER A 379 -22.38 25.76 69.59
C SER A 379 -23.03 27.16 69.57
N ALA A 380 -23.17 27.77 68.39
CA ALA A 380 -23.84 29.05 68.21
C ALA A 380 -25.34 28.94 68.53
N ALA A 381 -26.00 27.88 68.08
CA ALA A 381 -27.40 27.61 68.42
C ALA A 381 -27.58 27.39 69.93
N TRP A 382 -26.67 26.68 70.59
CA TRP A 382 -26.67 26.51 72.05
C TRP A 382 -26.51 27.86 72.77
N PHE A 383 -25.54 28.68 72.33
CA PHE A 383 -25.30 30.01 72.88
C PHE A 383 -26.47 30.99 72.68
N LEU A 384 -27.19 30.86 71.56
CA LEU A 384 -28.42 31.61 71.25
C LEU A 384 -29.68 31.03 71.95
N GLY A 385 -29.52 30.06 72.85
CA GLY A 385 -30.60 29.56 73.71
C GLY A 385 -31.36 28.34 73.20
N ALA A 386 -30.83 27.61 72.21
CA ALA A 386 -31.45 26.37 71.74
C ALA A 386 -31.36 25.25 72.81
N ARG A 387 -32.53 24.73 73.18
CA ARG A 387 -32.71 23.61 74.14
C ARG A 387 -32.68 22.26 73.42
N PHE A 388 -31.48 21.74 73.20
CA PHE A 388 -31.24 20.46 72.50
C PHE A 388 -31.76 19.23 73.26
N ASP A 389 -31.95 19.34 74.58
CA ASP A 389 -32.61 18.37 75.46
C ASP A 389 -34.06 18.10 75.03
N LEU A 390 -34.85 19.15 74.79
CA LEU A 390 -36.23 19.04 74.30
C LEU A 390 -36.30 18.53 72.86
N ALA A 391 -35.36 18.93 72.00
CA ALA A 391 -35.30 18.45 70.62
C ALA A 391 -34.96 16.95 70.54
N PHE A 392 -34.04 16.46 71.38
CA PHE A 392 -33.69 15.04 71.44
C PHE A 392 -34.81 14.19 72.05
N ASP A 393 -35.53 14.69 73.06
CA ASP A 393 -36.69 14.02 73.62
C ASP A 393 -37.86 13.95 72.62
N GLN A 394 -38.11 15.01 71.84
CA GLN A 394 -39.11 15.00 70.76
C GLN A 394 -38.74 14.02 69.63
N LEU A 395 -37.45 13.94 69.27
CA LEU A 395 -36.93 12.98 68.30
C LEU A 395 -37.03 11.53 68.81
N LYS A 396 -36.69 11.26 70.07
CA LYS A 396 -36.87 9.93 70.71
C LYS A 396 -38.33 9.53 70.84
N GLN A 397 -39.23 10.49 71.02
CA GLN A 397 -40.69 10.28 71.05
C GLN A 397 -41.31 10.22 69.64
N GLY A 398 -40.50 10.29 68.56
CA GLY A 398 -40.94 10.05 67.19
C GLY A 398 -41.55 11.27 66.46
N TYR A 399 -41.45 12.47 67.01
CA TYR A 399 -41.99 13.69 66.41
C TYR A 399 -40.95 14.37 65.49
N PHE A 400 -40.87 13.91 64.24
CA PHE A 400 -39.94 14.46 63.24
C PHE A 400 -40.46 15.73 62.52
N ARG A 401 -41.69 16.18 62.83
CA ARG A 401 -42.31 17.42 62.35
C ARG A 401 -43.26 17.98 63.42
N PRO A 402 -43.38 19.31 63.58
CA PRO A 402 -44.39 19.88 64.49
C PRO A 402 -45.81 19.55 64.00
N SER A 403 -46.71 19.16 64.92
CA SER A 403 -48.09 18.83 64.57
C SER A 403 -48.91 20.08 64.20
N PRO A 404 -49.82 20.02 63.21
CA PRO A 404 -50.71 21.12 62.88
C PRO A 404 -51.73 21.35 64.01
N SER A 405 -51.92 22.60 64.41
CA SER A 405 -52.92 23.00 65.42
C SER A 405 -54.35 22.70 64.91
N PRO A 406 -55.24 22.06 65.70
CA PRO A 406 -56.64 21.93 65.31
C PRO A 406 -57.37 23.27 65.53
N LEU A 407 -57.87 23.86 64.45
CA LEU A 407 -58.92 24.87 64.50
C LEU A 407 -60.20 24.19 65.00
N SER A 408 -60.63 24.51 66.22
CA SER A 408 -62.02 24.31 66.66
C SER A 408 -62.69 25.67 66.82
N GLU A 409 -63.80 25.84 66.10
CA GLU A 409 -64.80 26.88 66.30
C GLU A 409 -65.31 26.90 67.76
N HIS A 410 -65.54 28.10 68.32
CA HIS A 410 -66.81 28.59 68.88
C HIS A 410 -66.53 29.99 69.51
N GLN A 411 -67.10 31.08 68.98
CA GLN A 411 -68.46 31.61 69.18
C GLN A 411 -68.63 32.38 70.51
N GLU A 412 -68.77 33.71 70.35
CA GLU A 412 -69.48 34.74 71.15
C GLU A 412 -69.50 34.67 72.70
N LEU A 413 -68.92 35.71 73.32
CA LEU A 413 -69.62 36.75 74.11
C LEU A 413 -68.74 37.98 74.29
#